data_AF-A0A354ZLK0-F1
#
_entry.id   AF-A0A354ZLK0-F1
#
_cell.length_a   1.000
_cell.length_b   1.000
_cell.length_c   1.000
_cell.angle_alpha   90.00
_cell.angle_beta   90.00
_cell.angle_gamma   90.00
#
_symmetry.space_group_name_H-M   'P 1'
#
loop_
_entity.id
_entity.type
_entity.pdbx_description
1 polymer ?
#
loop_
_entity_poly.entity_id
_entity_poly.type
_entity_poly.pdbx_seq_one_letter_code
_entity_poly.pdbx_strand_id
1 'polypeptide(L)'
;IHDSMTMRTARGNAQGAVADLTLEQLKTLDVGVWKGPQFAGERIPTLDEVLTAFRGRAVVLIELKARGIEERVAQIIHDTGMEDGVVLQSFDAESMRIMRGLLPEVRGK
;
A
#
# COMPACT_ATOMS: atom_id res chain seq x y z
N ILE A 1 -2.86 -2.16 2.31
CA ILE A 1 -4.11 -2.62 2.98
C ILE A 1 -4.75 -1.45 3.71
N HIS A 2 -6.08 -1.42 3.87
CA HIS A 2 -6.78 -0.26 4.46
C HIS A 2 -6.84 -0.29 5.99
N ASP A 3 -7.22 -1.42 6.57
CA ASP A 3 -7.44 -1.55 8.01
C ASP A 3 -6.13 -1.91 8.71
N SER A 4 -5.99 -1.50 9.97
CA SER A 4 -4.87 -1.92 10.83
C SER A 4 -4.94 -3.40 11.21
N MET A 5 -6.11 -4.02 11.08
CA MET A 5 -6.38 -5.43 11.36
C MET A 5 -6.75 -6.19 10.08
N THR A 6 -6.33 -7.44 9.97
CA THR A 6 -6.63 -8.29 8.79
C THR A 6 -8.09 -8.71 8.68
N MET A 7 -8.85 -8.63 9.78
CA MET A 7 -10.16 -9.27 9.96
C MET A 7 -11.20 -8.98 8.89
N ARG A 8 -11.31 -7.74 8.39
CA ARG A 8 -12.37 -7.42 7.42
C ARG A 8 -12.16 -8.08 6.06
N THR A 9 -10.91 -8.16 5.61
CA THR A 9 -10.55 -8.60 4.25
C THR A 9 -9.90 -9.98 4.19
N ALA A 10 -9.44 -10.53 5.31
CA ALA A 10 -8.87 -11.87 5.39
C ALA A 10 -9.73 -12.80 6.28
N ARG A 11 -11.07 -12.69 6.21
CA ARG A 11 -11.97 -13.53 6.99
C ARG A 11 -11.72 -15.02 6.70
N GLY A 12 -11.57 -15.82 7.75
CA GLY A 12 -11.23 -17.24 7.62
C GLY A 12 -9.72 -17.56 7.64
N ASN A 13 -8.86 -16.55 7.74
CA ASN A 13 -7.41 -16.73 7.94
C ASN A 13 -7.02 -16.49 9.42
N ALA A 14 -5.73 -16.66 9.73
CA ALA A 14 -5.14 -16.14 10.96
C ALA A 14 -5.33 -14.62 11.04
N GLN A 15 -5.70 -14.13 12.23
CA GLN A 15 -6.01 -12.72 12.46
C GLN A 15 -4.90 -12.03 13.25
N GLY A 16 -4.58 -10.80 12.88
CA GLY A 16 -3.58 -9.99 13.58
C GLY A 16 -3.60 -8.53 13.17
N ALA A 17 -2.87 -7.72 13.92
CA ALA A 17 -2.52 -6.38 13.50
C ALA A 17 -1.49 -6.46 12.38
N VAL A 18 -1.68 -5.70 11.30
CA VAL A 18 -0.79 -5.71 10.12
C VAL A 18 0.65 -5.37 10.50
N ALA A 19 0.82 -4.47 11.48
CA ALA A 19 2.13 -4.03 11.96
C ALA A 19 2.91 -5.12 12.73
N ASP A 20 2.22 -6.14 13.25
CA ASP A 20 2.84 -7.22 14.04
C ASP A 20 3.16 -8.47 13.19
N LEU A 21 2.82 -8.44 11.90
CA LEU A 21 3.00 -9.57 10.98
C LEU A 21 4.15 -9.31 10.01
N THR A 22 4.92 -10.35 9.72
CA THR A 22 5.93 -10.29 8.66
C THR A 22 5.27 -10.26 7.28
N LEU A 23 6.00 -9.78 6.27
CA LEU A 23 5.54 -9.86 4.88
C LEU A 23 5.21 -11.29 4.47
N GLU A 24 6.04 -12.27 4.87
CA GLU A 24 5.80 -13.69 4.59
C GLU A 24 4.47 -14.17 5.18
N GLN A 25 4.20 -13.83 6.44
CA GLN A 25 2.92 -14.15 7.08
C GLN A 25 1.75 -13.48 6.37
N LEU A 26 1.86 -12.18 6.03
CA LEU A 26 0.82 -11.45 5.29
C LEU A 26 0.56 -12.05 3.91
N LYS A 27 1.59 -12.54 3.22
CA LYS A 27 1.49 -13.18 1.90
C LYS A 27 0.84 -14.57 1.95
N THR A 28 0.67 -15.18 3.13
CA THR A 28 -0.11 -16.42 3.26
C THR A 28 -1.62 -16.19 3.28
N LEU A 29 -2.06 -14.96 3.55
CA LEU A 29 -3.47 -14.66 3.77
C LEU A 29 -4.25 -14.62 2.46
N ASP A 30 -5.38 -15.31 2.42
CA ASP A 30 -6.38 -15.15 1.37
C ASP A 30 -7.21 -13.89 1.61
N VAL A 31 -7.08 -12.92 0.71
CA VAL A 31 -7.81 -11.64 0.74
C VAL A 31 -8.82 -11.51 -0.38
N GLY A 32 -9.19 -12.62 -1.02
CA GLY A 32 -10.17 -12.65 -2.11
C GLY A 32 -11.50 -13.27 -1.69
N VAL A 33 -11.48 -14.36 -0.91
CA VAL A 33 -12.70 -15.11 -0.53
C VAL A 33 -13.77 -14.23 0.11
N TRP A 34 -13.38 -13.22 0.92
CA TRP A 34 -14.34 -12.31 1.54
C TRP A 34 -15.18 -11.50 0.53
N LYS A 35 -14.67 -11.31 -0.70
CA LYS A 35 -15.35 -10.62 -1.79
C LYS A 35 -16.22 -11.58 -2.61
N GLY A 36 -15.83 -12.84 -2.72
CA GLY A 36 -16.57 -13.91 -3.38
C GLY A 36 -15.69 -15.14 -3.63
N PRO A 37 -16.27 -16.35 -3.73
CA PRO A 37 -15.52 -17.60 -3.89
C PRO A 37 -14.67 -17.64 -5.18
N GLN A 38 -15.04 -16.89 -6.21
CA GLN A 38 -14.28 -16.79 -7.46
C GLN A 38 -12.94 -16.06 -7.32
N PHE A 39 -12.72 -15.33 -6.22
CA PHE A 39 -11.46 -14.66 -5.92
C PHE A 39 -10.59 -15.47 -4.93
N ALA A 40 -10.97 -16.71 -4.63
CA ALA A 40 -10.17 -17.56 -3.77
C ALA A 40 -8.74 -17.70 -4.32
N GLY A 41 -7.76 -17.58 -3.43
CA GLY A 41 -6.34 -17.59 -3.75
C GLY A 41 -5.69 -16.21 -3.84
N GLU A 42 -6.45 -15.11 -3.85
CA GLU A 42 -5.88 -13.76 -3.96
C GLU A 42 -5.02 -13.42 -2.74
N ARG A 43 -3.88 -12.76 -2.95
CA ARG A 43 -2.90 -12.41 -1.90
C ARG A 43 -2.76 -10.91 -1.76
N ILE A 44 -2.29 -10.47 -0.61
CA ILE A 44 -1.97 -9.05 -0.37
C ILE A 44 -0.81 -8.65 -1.28
N PRO A 45 -0.96 -7.63 -2.16
CA PRO A 45 0.15 -7.13 -2.94
C PRO A 45 1.02 -6.18 -2.10
N THR A 46 2.31 -6.11 -2.42
CA THR A 46 3.20 -5.06 -1.93
C THR A 46 3.01 -3.78 -2.74
N LEU A 47 3.53 -2.65 -2.23
CA LEU A 47 3.46 -1.40 -2.97
C LEU A 47 4.32 -1.46 -4.26
N ASP A 48 5.49 -2.08 -4.21
CA ASP A 48 6.37 -2.23 -5.38
C ASP A 48 5.73 -3.09 -6.48
N GLU A 49 5.03 -4.17 -6.12
CA GLU A 49 4.29 -5.01 -7.07
C GLU A 49 3.21 -4.20 -7.80
N VAL A 50 2.45 -3.38 -7.05
CA VAL A 50 1.41 -2.52 -7.62
C VAL A 50 2.02 -1.46 -8.53
N LEU A 51 3.02 -0.72 -8.08
CA LEU A 51 3.64 0.35 -8.86
C LEU A 51 4.30 -0.18 -10.13
N THR A 52 4.98 -1.32 -10.06
CA THR A 52 5.54 -2.00 -11.23
C THR A 52 4.45 -2.42 -12.23
N ALA A 53 3.34 -3.00 -11.74
CA ALA A 53 2.26 -3.49 -12.60
C ALA A 53 1.49 -2.38 -13.35
N PHE A 54 1.48 -1.16 -12.80
CA PHE A 54 0.74 -0.02 -13.34
C PHE A 54 1.60 1.05 -14.03
N ARG A 55 2.93 0.87 -14.07
CA ARG A 55 3.83 1.79 -14.75
C ARG A 55 3.45 2.01 -16.21
N GLY A 56 3.25 3.27 -16.59
CA GLY A 56 2.83 3.66 -17.94
C GLY A 56 1.38 3.31 -18.31
N ARG A 57 0.58 2.82 -17.35
CA ARG A 57 -0.80 2.34 -17.59
C ARG A 57 -1.85 3.15 -16.85
N ALA A 58 -1.54 3.65 -15.67
CA ALA A 58 -2.46 4.44 -14.86
C ALA A 58 -1.70 5.34 -13.87
N VAL A 59 -2.38 6.38 -13.40
CA VAL A 59 -1.98 7.12 -12.20
C VAL A 59 -2.49 6.38 -10.96
N VAL A 60 -1.62 6.15 -9.99
CA VAL A 60 -1.95 5.45 -8.73
C VAL A 60 -2.07 6.47 -7.60
N LEU A 61 -3.24 6.55 -6.99
CA LEU A 61 -3.40 7.31 -5.74
C LEU A 61 -2.97 6.43 -4.56
N ILE A 62 -1.95 6.88 -3.84
CA ILE A 62 -1.45 6.22 -2.62
C ILE A 62 -1.89 7.04 -1.41
N GLU A 63 -2.70 6.42 -0.56
CA GLU A 63 -3.04 6.98 0.75
C GLU A 63 -2.12 6.40 1.83
N LEU A 64 -1.33 7.25 2.51
CA LEU A 64 -0.53 6.83 3.66
C LEU A 64 -1.44 6.61 4.86
N LYS A 65 -1.35 5.43 5.48
CA LYS A 65 -2.18 5.02 6.63
C LYS A 65 -1.43 5.05 7.98
N ALA A 66 -0.14 5.33 7.98
CA ALA A 66 0.71 5.35 9.17
C ALA A 66 1.85 6.36 9.02
N ARG A 67 2.43 6.78 10.14
CA ARG A 67 3.67 7.56 10.22
C ARG A 67 4.89 6.64 10.24
N GLY A 68 6.06 7.17 9.88
CA GLY A 68 7.34 6.46 9.91
C GLY A 68 7.56 5.54 8.71
N ILE A 69 6.72 5.65 7.68
CA ILE A 69 6.81 4.87 6.44
C ILE A 69 7.19 5.73 5.23
N GLU A 70 7.27 7.06 5.41
CA GLU A 70 7.39 8.06 4.35
C GLU A 70 8.65 7.83 3.50
N GLU A 71 9.81 7.66 4.14
CA GLU A 71 11.08 7.39 3.46
C GLU A 71 11.03 6.09 2.64
N ARG A 72 10.42 5.04 3.20
CA ARG A 72 10.31 3.75 2.51
C ARG A 72 9.37 3.84 1.31
N VAL A 73 8.26 4.55 1.45
CA VAL A 73 7.30 4.80 0.36
C VAL A 73 7.96 5.62 -0.74
N ALA A 74 8.68 6.70 -0.38
CA ALA A 74 9.40 7.53 -1.34
C ALA A 74 10.46 6.72 -2.12
N GLN A 75 11.23 5.88 -1.42
CA GLN A 75 12.21 5.00 -2.06
C GLN A 75 11.55 4.04 -3.06
N ILE A 76 10.42 3.43 -2.71
CA ILE A 76 9.71 2.51 -3.62
C ILE A 76 9.19 3.24 -4.87
N ILE A 77 8.68 4.47 -4.72
CA ILE A 77 8.24 5.29 -5.86
C ILE A 77 9.42 5.59 -6.79
N HIS A 78 10.58 5.93 -6.22
CA HIS A 78 11.80 6.21 -6.98
C HIS A 78 12.33 4.94 -7.68
N ASP A 79 12.45 3.83 -6.96
CA ASP A 79 12.96 2.55 -7.48
C ASP A 79 12.10 2.01 -8.63
N THR A 80 10.79 2.31 -8.59
CA THR A 80 9.85 1.92 -9.65
C THR A 80 9.75 2.95 -10.77
N GLY A 81 10.38 4.11 -10.64
CA GLY A 81 10.32 5.22 -11.59
C GLY A 81 8.88 5.65 -11.86
N MET A 82 8.11 5.82 -10.79
CA MET A 82 6.68 6.11 -10.78
C MET A 82 6.34 7.54 -10.30
N GLU A 83 7.32 8.42 -10.21
CA GLU A 83 7.17 9.81 -9.72
C GLU A 83 6.04 10.56 -10.47
N ASP A 84 6.01 10.48 -11.81
CA ASP A 84 4.95 11.09 -12.63
C ASP A 84 3.62 10.31 -12.62
N GLY A 85 3.65 9.08 -12.11
CA GLY A 85 2.55 8.12 -12.13
C GLY A 85 1.81 7.98 -10.80
N VAL A 86 2.13 8.78 -9.78
CA VAL A 86 1.52 8.69 -8.46
C VAL A 86 0.93 10.02 -7.97
N VAL A 87 -0.11 9.90 -7.13
CA VAL A 87 -0.64 11.02 -6.34
C VAL A 87 -0.66 10.59 -4.88
N LEU A 88 -0.13 11.44 -4.01
CA LEU A 88 -0.04 11.15 -2.57
C LEU A 88 -1.18 11.81 -1.81
N GLN A 89 -1.74 11.09 -0.86
CA GLN A 89 -2.74 11.59 0.08
C GLN A 89 -2.45 11.03 1.49
N SER A 90 -2.81 11.79 2.52
CA SER A 90 -2.87 11.29 3.90
C SER A 90 -3.87 12.11 4.71
N PHE A 91 -4.45 11.49 5.74
CA PHE A 91 -5.17 12.22 6.79
C PHE A 91 -4.21 12.81 7.84
N ASP A 92 -2.94 12.43 7.78
CA ASP A 92 -1.88 12.97 8.63
C ASP A 92 -1.12 14.08 7.90
N ALA A 93 -1.28 15.32 8.38
CA ALA A 93 -0.65 16.49 7.75
C ALA A 93 0.88 16.47 7.83
N GLU A 94 1.44 15.82 8.86
CA GLU A 94 2.89 15.73 9.04
C GLU A 94 3.51 14.75 8.04
N SER A 95 2.87 13.60 7.80
CA SER A 95 3.26 12.70 6.70
C SER A 95 3.24 13.43 5.36
N MET A 96 2.21 14.24 5.06
CA MET A 96 2.20 15.03 3.82
C MET A 96 3.33 16.07 3.76
N ARG A 97 3.68 16.70 4.89
CA ARG A 97 4.80 17.64 4.97
C ARG A 97 6.12 16.94 4.67
N ILE A 98 6.35 15.75 5.23
CA ILE A 98 7.55 14.94 4.99
C ILE A 98 7.61 14.49 3.52
N MET A 99 6.51 13.95 2.98
CA MET A 99 6.46 13.48 1.59
C MET A 99 6.75 14.60 0.59
N ARG A 100 6.28 15.84 0.83
CA ARG A 100 6.63 16.99 -0.02
C ARG A 100 8.11 17.34 -0.02
N GLY A 101 8.83 17.02 1.05
CA GLY A 101 10.28 17.17 1.12
C GLY A 101 11.04 16.04 0.42
N LEU A 102 10.52 14.82 0.48
CA LEU A 102 11.14 13.63 -0.12
C LEU A 102 10.91 13.52 -1.63
N LEU A 103 9.71 13.90 -2.09
CA LEU A 103 9.27 13.80 -3.49
C LEU A 103 8.61 15.13 -3.93
N PRO A 104 9.39 16.22 -4.08
CA PRO A 104 8.85 17.54 -4.41
C PRO A 104 8.15 17.61 -5.77
N GLU A 105 8.49 16.72 -6.71
CA GLU A 105 7.88 16.58 -8.03
C GLU A 105 6.51 15.88 -8.01
N VAL A 106 6.23 15.09 -6.98
CA VAL A 106 5.01 14.31 -6.88
C VAL A 106 3.84 15.16 -6.38
N ARG A 107 2.69 15.06 -7.05
CA ARG A 107 1.48 15.80 -6.67
C ARG A 107 0.90 15.25 -5.37
N GLY A 108 0.70 16.12 -4.39
CA GLY A 108 -0.04 15.82 -3.16
C GLY A 108 -1.47 16.38 -3.18
N LYS A 109 -2.43 15.64 -2.60
CA LYS A 109 -3.80 16.09 -2.34
C LYS A 109 -4.02 16.34 -0.85
#